data_AF-A0A7K1LG57-F1
#
_entry.id   AF-A0A7K1LG57-F1
#
_cell.length_a   1.000
_cell.length_b   1.000
_cell.length_c   1.000
_cell.angle_alpha   90.00
_cell.angle_beta   90.00
_cell.angle_gamma   90.00
#
_symmetry.space_group_name_H-M   'P 1'
#
loop_
_entity.id
_entity.type
_entity.pdbx_description
1 polymer ?
#
loop_
_entity_poly.entity_id
_entity_poly.type
_entity_poly.pdbx_seq_one_letter_code
_entity_poly.pdbx_strand_id
1 'polypeptide(L)'
;MDPRRSGRLRNPQSGACRCRHRTSHEGRSVLLTSLTTPAHVTERGKPMAHRPPPATHDAAETRPGTAVPQDREVRNARIQLMHLLEPQDCAGTALVEAFGPTHALRIVMEHRDLAPEEYAVIRETGTDALPTLTGRGWQRTRARWAARTPLDDPERIEELMAARGAWLVTPEDPEWPVAFGDLGAQQPLALWGRGDRTGLSKPARENVAIVGCRDSTPYGTSVAARLAGDLAAQGYGVLSGAAFGIDAAAHRAALDSSVRRPSTVAFLACGIDRSYPRAHAELLREISESGLVLTEIAPGCSPMRHRFLQRNRLIAALACIVVVVEARWRSGALNTAHHALDMGHEVAAVPGSVFSAQSAGCHRLIAETPSRIVTSARDVTDLLDVPAPPGTPDGAGQSHHGHRTPCEERGPQEFSNSSMMGLTQSQQLVLDALPVGHHVPAEKLCAVAGLGIREVIPALAQLEAYGLAEMRENRWRMRRP
;
A
#
# COMPACT_ATOMS: atom_id res chain seq x y z
N MET A 1 14.65 19.39 73.73
CA MET A 1 16.00 19.05 73.23
C MET A 1 16.25 19.83 71.95
N ASP A 2 17.46 20.35 71.85
CA ASP A 2 17.94 21.54 71.12
C ASP A 2 17.87 21.46 69.57
N PRO A 3 17.50 22.56 68.88
CA PRO A 3 17.71 22.80 67.45
C PRO A 3 18.95 23.70 67.22
N ARG A 4 19.73 23.51 66.14
CA ARG A 4 20.78 24.45 65.61
C ARG A 4 21.55 23.74 64.47
N ARG A 5 22.01 24.30 63.33
CA ARG A 5 22.54 25.61 62.87
C ARG A 5 22.40 25.62 61.32
N SER A 6 21.85 26.63 60.63
CA SER A 6 22.40 27.96 60.29
C SER A 6 23.71 27.97 59.47
N GLY A 7 23.65 28.51 58.25
CA GLY A 7 24.81 28.91 57.45
C GLY A 7 24.42 29.65 56.16
N ARG A 8 24.15 30.97 56.27
CA ARG A 8 24.06 31.92 55.15
C ARG A 8 25.46 32.37 54.69
N LEU A 9 25.48 33.09 53.56
CA LEU A 9 26.51 34.03 53.02
C LEU A 9 27.49 33.35 52.05
N ARG A 10 27.90 33.92 50.90
CA ARG A 10 27.80 35.25 50.30
C ARG A 10 28.15 35.12 48.81
N ASN A 11 27.54 35.94 47.97
CA ASN A 11 28.04 36.30 46.64
C ASN A 11 29.24 37.27 46.81
N PRO A 12 30.23 37.25 45.91
CA PRO A 12 30.64 38.53 45.32
C PRO A 12 30.91 38.49 43.81
N GLN A 13 30.79 39.67 43.26
CA GLN A 13 30.85 40.07 41.86
C GLN A 13 32.26 39.97 41.23
N SER A 14 32.24 40.09 39.90
CA SER A 14 33.17 40.86 39.06
C SER A 14 34.47 40.20 38.60
N GLY A 15 34.67 40.25 37.28
CA GLY A 15 35.88 39.82 36.59
C GLY A 15 35.73 40.07 35.09
N ALA A 16 35.67 41.34 34.70
CA ALA A 16 35.78 41.76 33.30
C ALA A 16 37.19 41.45 32.78
N CYS A 17 37.30 40.97 31.53
CA CYS A 17 38.52 41.14 30.74
C CYS A 17 38.17 41.66 29.35
N ARG A 18 38.81 42.78 29.01
CA ARG A 18 38.62 43.61 27.82
C ARG A 18 39.85 43.46 26.91
N CYS A 19 39.61 43.69 25.61
CA CYS A 19 40.55 44.13 24.56
C CYS A 19 41.54 43.07 24.03
N ARG A 20 41.84 42.96 22.73
CA ARG A 20 42.11 43.98 21.68
C ARG A 20 41.69 43.42 20.29
N HIS A 21 41.01 44.15 19.40
CA HIS A 21 41.49 45.18 18.45
C HIS A 21 42.49 44.74 17.37
N ARG A 22 42.01 44.66 16.13
CA ARG A 22 42.54 45.26 14.86
C ARG A 22 41.47 45.04 13.78
N THR A 23 40.71 46.03 13.26
CA THR A 23 41.04 47.05 12.21
C THR A 23 41.86 46.44 11.06
N SER A 24 41.47 46.53 9.78
CA SER A 24 41.01 47.73 9.05
C SER A 24 40.64 47.41 7.59
N HIS A 25 39.74 48.24 7.01
CA HIS A 25 39.70 48.76 5.62
C HIS A 25 39.56 47.76 4.45
N GLU A 26 38.83 47.98 3.35
CA GLU A 26 38.32 49.13 2.56
C GLU A 26 37.10 48.56 1.79
N GLY A 27 36.01 49.26 1.42
CA GLY A 27 35.94 50.55 0.74
C GLY A 27 35.52 50.35 -0.73
N ARG A 28 34.24 50.54 -1.07
CA ARG A 28 33.76 51.50 -2.11
C ARG A 28 32.30 51.31 -2.51
N SER A 29 31.65 52.47 -2.55
CA SER A 29 30.32 52.85 -3.00
C SER A 29 30.23 52.97 -4.54
N VAL A 30 29.02 53.32 -5.02
CA VAL A 30 28.61 54.08 -6.23
C VAL A 30 27.70 53.21 -7.13
N LEU A 31 26.36 53.33 -7.13
CA LEU A 31 25.40 54.42 -7.46
C LEU A 31 24.73 54.17 -8.82
N LEU A 32 23.38 54.30 -8.83
CA LEU A 32 22.52 54.87 -9.89
C LEU A 32 22.49 54.12 -11.25
N THR A 33 21.40 54.02 -12.02
CA THR A 33 20.30 54.95 -12.25
C THR A 33 19.17 54.22 -13.02
N SER A 34 17.96 54.60 -12.65
CA SER A 34 16.65 54.73 -13.35
C SER A 34 16.49 54.62 -14.88
N LEU A 35 15.18 54.51 -15.24
CA LEU A 35 14.44 54.98 -16.44
C LEU A 35 13.89 53.81 -17.31
N THR A 36 12.69 53.76 -17.89
CA THR A 36 11.41 54.54 -17.92
C THR A 36 10.40 53.73 -18.75
N THR A 37 9.10 53.84 -18.44
CA THR A 37 7.89 53.48 -19.21
C THR A 37 7.69 54.42 -20.46
N PRO A 38 6.59 54.43 -21.25
CA PRO A 38 5.48 53.49 -21.56
C PRO A 38 5.01 53.41 -23.06
N ALA A 39 4.01 52.55 -23.32
CA ALA A 39 2.82 52.64 -24.21
C ALA A 39 2.88 53.06 -25.69
N HIS A 40 2.18 52.30 -26.57
CA HIS A 40 1.21 52.85 -27.53
C HIS A 40 0.22 51.80 -28.09
N VAL A 41 -1.04 52.21 -28.17
CA VAL A 41 -2.21 51.61 -28.85
C VAL A 41 -2.34 52.23 -30.25
N THR A 42 -2.78 51.48 -31.30
CA THR A 42 -3.84 51.88 -32.27
C THR A 42 -4.10 50.82 -33.38
N GLU A 43 -5.26 50.98 -34.01
CA GLU A 43 -6.13 50.06 -34.76
C GLU A 43 -5.82 49.75 -36.25
N ARG A 44 -6.48 48.66 -36.71
CA ARG A 44 -7.15 48.36 -38.02
C ARG A 44 -6.46 48.67 -39.37
N GLY A 45 -6.41 47.63 -40.21
CA GLY A 45 -6.41 47.76 -41.68
C GLY A 45 -6.09 46.44 -42.43
N LYS A 46 -7.06 45.89 -43.17
CA LYS A 46 -6.87 44.97 -44.33
C LYS A 46 -7.03 45.84 -45.60
N PRO A 47 -6.51 45.50 -46.83
CA PRO A 47 -6.64 44.18 -47.45
C PRO A 47 -5.58 43.76 -48.53
N MET A 48 -5.83 42.56 -49.10
CA MET A 48 -5.46 41.99 -50.43
C MET A 48 -4.02 41.56 -50.77
N ALA A 49 -3.84 40.24 -50.99
CA ALA A 49 -3.15 39.70 -52.17
C ALA A 49 -3.50 38.21 -52.42
N HIS A 50 -3.91 37.93 -53.66
CA HIS A 50 -3.77 36.71 -54.48
C HIS A 50 -4.10 35.28 -53.97
N ARG A 51 -5.00 34.62 -54.73
CA ARG A 51 -5.23 33.15 -54.87
C ARG A 51 -4.44 32.65 -56.11
N PRO A 52 -4.25 31.32 -56.43
CA PRO A 52 -4.76 30.04 -55.85
C PRO A 52 -3.61 28.95 -55.78
N PRO A 53 -3.78 27.59 -55.59
CA PRO A 53 -4.80 26.60 -56.04
C PRO A 53 -5.31 25.64 -54.92
N PRO A 54 -6.18 24.63 -55.18
CA PRO A 54 -7.02 24.01 -54.15
C PRO A 54 -6.29 22.91 -53.38
N ALA A 55 -6.31 23.00 -52.05
CA ALA A 55 -5.94 21.90 -51.18
C ALA A 55 -7.21 21.13 -50.80
N THR A 56 -7.17 19.84 -51.06
CA THR A 56 -8.13 18.80 -50.71
C THR A 56 -8.57 18.94 -49.25
N HIS A 57 -9.89 19.09 -49.04
CA HIS A 57 -10.50 18.81 -47.75
C HIS A 57 -10.43 17.31 -47.50
N ASP A 58 -9.50 16.88 -46.65
CA ASP A 58 -9.66 15.64 -45.90
C ASP A 58 -9.74 16.02 -44.43
N ALA A 59 -10.98 16.15 -43.96
CA ALA A 59 -11.28 16.26 -42.55
C ALA A 59 -11.02 14.88 -41.94
N ALA A 60 -9.79 14.65 -41.49
CA ALA A 60 -9.46 13.50 -40.67
C ALA A 60 -10.11 13.70 -39.30
N GLU A 61 -11.35 13.24 -39.17
CA GLU A 61 -11.93 12.83 -37.89
C GLU A 61 -10.94 11.87 -37.22
N THR A 62 -10.28 12.34 -36.16
CA THR A 62 -9.54 11.49 -35.24
C THR A 62 -10.55 10.61 -34.51
N ARG A 63 -10.81 9.44 -35.09
CA ARG A 63 -11.50 8.33 -34.43
C ARG A 63 -10.70 7.92 -33.19
N PRO A 64 -11.35 7.66 -32.04
CA PRO A 64 -10.66 7.11 -30.88
C PRO A 64 -10.08 5.74 -31.27
N GLY A 65 -8.80 5.55 -30.98
CA GLY A 65 -8.04 4.37 -31.37
C GLY A 65 -8.70 3.08 -30.89
N THR A 66 -8.90 2.16 -31.82
CA THR A 66 -9.23 0.76 -31.56
C THR A 66 -8.06 0.12 -30.80
N ALA A 67 -8.22 -0.09 -29.49
CA ALA A 67 -7.32 -0.94 -28.72
C ALA A 67 -7.28 -2.34 -29.35
N VAL A 68 -6.08 -2.93 -29.43
CA VAL A 68 -5.82 -4.19 -30.11
C VAL A 68 -6.53 -5.34 -29.36
N PRO A 69 -7.12 -6.34 -30.03
CA PRO A 69 -7.87 -7.43 -29.38
C PRO A 69 -7.09 -8.21 -28.30
N GLN A 70 -5.76 -8.27 -28.43
CA GLN A 70 -4.86 -8.97 -27.52
C GLN A 70 -4.73 -8.28 -26.15
N ASP A 71 -4.84 -6.96 -26.09
CA ASP A 71 -4.81 -6.20 -24.83
C ASP A 71 -6.08 -6.46 -24.00
N ARG A 72 -7.23 -6.66 -24.68
CA ARG A 72 -8.52 -6.92 -24.03
C ARG A 72 -8.56 -8.32 -23.42
N GLU A 73 -8.04 -9.33 -24.11
CA GLU A 73 -7.97 -10.70 -23.60
C GLU A 73 -7.11 -10.80 -22.34
N VAL A 74 -5.91 -10.20 -22.37
CA VAL A 74 -5.00 -10.13 -21.21
C VAL A 74 -5.66 -9.45 -20.02
N ARG A 75 -6.35 -8.33 -20.27
CA ARG A 75 -7.05 -7.57 -19.24
C ARG A 75 -8.22 -8.33 -18.63
N ASN A 76 -9.04 -8.99 -19.45
CA ASN A 76 -10.12 -9.85 -18.99
C ASN A 76 -9.58 -11.03 -18.16
N ALA A 77 -8.45 -11.61 -18.57
CA ALA A 77 -7.79 -12.67 -17.82
C ALA A 77 -7.31 -12.18 -16.44
N ARG A 78 -6.72 -10.98 -16.35
CA ARG A 78 -6.33 -10.34 -15.09
C ARG A 78 -7.52 -10.14 -14.15
N ILE A 79 -8.65 -9.62 -14.64
CA ILE A 79 -9.88 -9.45 -13.85
C ILE A 79 -10.38 -10.78 -13.32
N GLN A 80 -10.42 -11.80 -14.18
CA GLN A 80 -10.87 -13.14 -13.80
C GLN A 80 -9.96 -13.79 -12.77
N LEU A 81 -8.64 -13.65 -12.92
CA LEU A 81 -7.65 -14.13 -11.96
C LEU A 81 -7.74 -13.42 -10.62
N MET A 82 -7.91 -12.09 -10.60
CA MET A 82 -8.15 -11.34 -9.35
C MET A 82 -9.39 -11.82 -8.59
N HIS A 83 -10.41 -12.30 -9.32
CA HIS A 83 -11.63 -12.85 -8.73
C HIS A 83 -11.44 -14.27 -8.17
N LEU A 84 -10.63 -15.09 -8.85
CA LEU A 84 -10.42 -16.50 -8.48
C LEU A 84 -9.31 -16.69 -7.45
N LEU A 85 -8.30 -15.82 -7.43
CA LEU A 85 -7.10 -15.91 -6.60
C LEU A 85 -7.19 -14.91 -5.44
N GLU A 86 -6.71 -15.30 -4.25
CA GLU A 86 -6.45 -14.29 -3.21
C GLU A 86 -5.14 -13.57 -3.49
N PRO A 87 -4.95 -12.36 -2.96
CA PRO A 87 -3.62 -11.76 -2.91
C PRO A 87 -2.62 -12.74 -2.30
N GLN A 88 -1.38 -12.69 -2.78
CA GLN A 88 -0.30 -13.57 -2.32
C GLN A 88 -0.54 -15.08 -2.59
N ASP A 89 -1.41 -15.44 -3.53
CA ASP A 89 -1.49 -16.82 -4.01
C ASP A 89 -0.24 -17.15 -4.85
N CYS A 90 0.79 -17.69 -4.19
CA CYS A 90 2.09 -17.98 -4.81
C CYS A 90 1.98 -18.87 -6.04
N ALA A 91 1.05 -19.84 -6.04
CA ALA A 91 0.83 -20.72 -7.19
C ALA A 91 0.26 -19.93 -8.36
N GLY A 92 -0.76 -19.11 -8.11
CA GLY A 92 -1.36 -18.24 -9.11
C GLY A 92 -0.36 -17.26 -9.71
N THR A 93 0.42 -16.57 -8.87
CA THR A 93 1.44 -15.62 -9.35
C THR A 93 2.52 -16.33 -10.16
N ALA A 94 3.00 -17.49 -9.71
CA ALA A 94 4.01 -18.27 -10.44
C ALA A 94 3.52 -18.72 -11.82
N LEU A 95 2.23 -19.09 -11.97
CA LEU A 95 1.66 -19.41 -13.27
C LEU A 95 1.60 -18.18 -14.18
N VAL A 96 1.25 -17.01 -13.64
CA VAL A 96 1.20 -15.76 -14.41
C VAL A 96 2.60 -15.32 -14.83
N GLU A 97 3.59 -15.48 -13.97
CA GLU A 97 4.99 -15.18 -14.27
C GLU A 97 5.54 -16.11 -15.36
N ALA A 98 5.26 -17.42 -15.27
CA ALA A 98 5.76 -18.42 -16.21
C ALA A 98 5.07 -18.38 -17.59
N PHE A 99 3.76 -18.11 -17.65
CA PHE A 99 2.96 -18.30 -18.87
C PHE A 99 2.14 -17.08 -19.30
N GLY A 100 2.16 -15.99 -18.52
CA GLY A 100 1.25 -14.87 -18.70
C GLY A 100 -0.17 -15.14 -18.18
N PRO A 101 -1.01 -14.09 -18.08
CA PRO A 101 -2.32 -14.17 -17.42
C PRO A 101 -3.33 -15.04 -18.18
N THR A 102 -3.35 -15.02 -19.51
CA THR A 102 -4.31 -15.79 -20.32
C THR A 102 -4.10 -17.30 -20.15
N HIS A 103 -2.85 -17.78 -20.26
CA HIS A 103 -2.55 -19.20 -20.07
C HIS A 103 -2.75 -19.60 -18.61
N ALA A 104 -2.28 -18.80 -17.65
CA ALA A 104 -2.48 -19.05 -16.23
C ALA A 104 -3.98 -19.22 -15.89
N LEU A 105 -4.84 -18.35 -16.44
CA LEU A 105 -6.29 -18.46 -16.26
C LEU A 105 -6.83 -19.78 -16.76
N ARG A 106 -6.41 -20.23 -17.95
CA ARG A 106 -6.85 -21.52 -18.50
C ARG A 106 -6.50 -22.67 -17.55
N ILE A 107 -5.28 -22.71 -17.01
CA ILE A 107 -4.88 -23.73 -16.02
C ILE A 107 -5.77 -23.67 -14.77
N VAL A 108 -6.03 -22.46 -14.25
CA VAL A 108 -6.86 -22.25 -13.06
C VAL A 108 -8.30 -22.76 -13.30
N MET A 109 -8.88 -22.48 -14.47
CA MET A 109 -10.25 -22.85 -14.84
C MET A 109 -10.43 -24.33 -15.19
N GLU A 110 -9.44 -24.95 -15.83
CA GLU A 110 -9.52 -26.37 -16.23
C GLU A 110 -9.48 -27.31 -15.02
N HIS A 111 -9.03 -26.80 -13.86
CA HIS A 111 -8.89 -27.58 -12.63
C HIS A 111 -8.21 -28.92 -12.90
N ARG A 112 -7.11 -28.94 -13.66
CA ARG A 112 -6.35 -30.17 -14.00
C ARG A 112 -4.97 -30.19 -13.34
N ASP A 113 -4.27 -31.31 -13.47
CA ASP A 113 -2.85 -31.36 -13.14
C ASP A 113 -2.00 -30.66 -14.21
N LEU A 114 -0.91 -30.05 -13.77
CA LEU A 114 0.07 -29.43 -14.67
C LEU A 114 0.73 -30.51 -15.52
N ALA A 115 0.87 -30.24 -16.80
CA ALA A 115 1.54 -31.12 -17.74
C ALA A 115 3.06 -31.12 -17.45
N PRO A 116 3.80 -32.19 -17.83
CA PRO A 116 5.24 -32.26 -17.61
C PRO A 116 6.00 -31.07 -18.21
N GLU A 117 5.55 -30.54 -19.34
CA GLU A 117 6.16 -29.37 -19.99
C GLU A 117 5.92 -28.09 -19.17
N GLU A 118 4.72 -27.92 -18.61
CA GLU A 118 4.38 -26.79 -17.75
C GLU A 118 5.23 -26.81 -16.46
N TYR A 119 5.43 -27.98 -15.86
CA TYR A 119 6.34 -28.11 -14.72
C TYR A 119 7.79 -27.74 -15.07
N ALA A 120 8.27 -28.10 -16.26
CA ALA A 120 9.62 -27.79 -16.68
C ALA A 120 9.84 -26.27 -16.76
N VAL A 121 8.90 -25.54 -17.37
CA VAL A 121 8.96 -24.07 -17.49
C VAL A 121 8.95 -23.39 -16.12
N ILE A 122 8.06 -23.80 -15.22
CA ILE A 122 7.96 -23.25 -13.85
C ILE A 122 9.27 -23.47 -13.08
N ARG A 123 9.89 -24.64 -13.24
CA ARG A 123 11.17 -24.94 -12.58
C ARG A 123 12.31 -24.07 -13.14
N GLU A 124 12.31 -23.78 -14.44
CA GLU A 124 13.28 -22.90 -15.07
C GLU A 124 13.11 -21.43 -14.66
N THR A 125 11.88 -20.99 -14.36
CA THR A 125 11.62 -19.65 -13.83
C THR A 125 12.08 -19.47 -12.38
N GLY A 126 12.54 -20.54 -11.71
CA GLY A 126 13.18 -20.45 -10.39
C GLY A 126 12.24 -20.02 -9.27
N THR A 127 10.97 -20.40 -9.35
CA THR A 127 9.94 -19.93 -8.41
C THR A 127 9.92 -20.74 -7.10
N ASP A 128 9.97 -20.02 -5.97
CA ASP A 128 9.80 -20.57 -4.62
C ASP A 128 8.40 -21.19 -4.39
N ALA A 129 7.48 -21.06 -5.35
CA ALA A 129 6.12 -21.60 -5.28
C ALA A 129 6.02 -23.09 -5.65
N LEU A 130 7.12 -23.75 -6.09
CA LEU A 130 7.13 -25.17 -6.47
C LEU A 130 6.44 -26.14 -5.47
N PRO A 131 6.58 -25.97 -4.14
CA PRO A 131 5.86 -26.82 -3.18
C PRO A 131 4.33 -26.68 -3.26
N THR A 132 3.84 -25.50 -3.64
CA THR A 132 2.40 -25.23 -3.79
C THR A 132 1.83 -25.72 -5.12
N LEU A 133 2.71 -26.00 -6.09
CA LEU A 133 2.39 -26.44 -7.44
C LEU A 133 2.55 -27.95 -7.62
N THR A 134 2.93 -28.71 -6.58
CA THR A 134 3.13 -30.15 -6.64
C THR A 134 2.31 -30.92 -5.60
N GLY A 135 2.02 -32.20 -5.89
CA GLY A 135 1.44 -33.16 -4.93
C GLY A 135 0.23 -32.65 -4.15
N ARG A 136 0.29 -32.75 -2.81
CA ARG A 136 -0.77 -32.28 -1.92
C ARG A 136 -0.94 -30.75 -1.90
N GLY A 137 0.13 -30.00 -2.15
CA GLY A 137 0.08 -28.54 -2.24
C GLY A 137 -0.82 -28.10 -3.39
N TRP A 138 -0.60 -28.71 -4.56
CA TRP A 138 -1.39 -28.45 -5.76
C TRP A 138 -2.87 -28.80 -5.59
N GLN A 139 -3.16 -29.95 -5.00
CA GLN A 139 -4.54 -30.37 -4.71
C GLN A 139 -5.27 -29.36 -3.82
N ARG A 140 -4.61 -28.84 -2.77
CA ARG A 140 -5.17 -27.81 -1.90
C ARG A 140 -5.40 -26.50 -2.66
N THR A 141 -4.43 -26.08 -3.46
CA THR A 141 -4.52 -24.87 -4.29
C THR A 141 -5.71 -24.93 -5.25
N ARG A 142 -5.84 -26.00 -6.02
CA ARG A 142 -6.98 -26.21 -6.92
C ARG A 142 -8.32 -26.22 -6.19
N ALA A 143 -8.37 -26.85 -5.01
CA ALA A 143 -9.59 -26.87 -4.20
C ALA A 143 -10.01 -25.46 -3.72
N ARG A 144 -9.06 -24.57 -3.40
CA ARG A 144 -9.35 -23.17 -3.06
C ARG A 144 -9.92 -22.41 -4.27
N TRP A 145 -9.32 -22.58 -5.46
CA TRP A 145 -9.76 -21.90 -6.66
C TRP A 145 -11.14 -22.39 -7.12
N ALA A 146 -11.38 -23.70 -7.11
CA ALA A 146 -12.66 -24.30 -7.47
C ALA A 146 -13.82 -23.90 -6.54
N ALA A 147 -13.52 -23.41 -5.33
CA ALA A 147 -14.54 -22.89 -4.42
C ALA A 147 -15.11 -21.53 -4.86
N ARG A 148 -14.49 -20.85 -5.83
CA ARG A 148 -14.95 -19.56 -6.36
C ARG A 148 -15.57 -19.73 -7.74
N THR A 149 -16.80 -19.25 -7.91
CA THR A 149 -17.49 -19.24 -9.20
C THR A 149 -16.80 -18.25 -10.16
N PRO A 150 -16.40 -18.66 -11.37
CA PRO A 150 -15.89 -17.74 -12.39
C PRO A 150 -16.87 -16.61 -12.72
N LEU A 151 -16.36 -15.53 -13.32
CA LEU A 151 -17.22 -14.45 -13.79
C LEU A 151 -17.76 -14.84 -15.16
N ASP A 152 -19.02 -14.56 -15.41
CA ASP A 152 -19.61 -14.77 -16.74
C ASP A 152 -19.04 -13.77 -17.75
N ASP A 153 -18.80 -12.53 -17.31
CA ASP A 153 -18.32 -11.43 -18.15
C ASP A 153 -17.39 -10.48 -17.36
N PRO A 154 -16.06 -10.67 -17.44
CA PRO A 154 -15.09 -9.80 -16.79
C PRO A 154 -15.11 -8.35 -17.31
N GLU A 155 -15.39 -8.16 -18.60
CA GLU A 155 -15.48 -6.85 -19.24
C GLU A 155 -16.65 -6.05 -18.68
N ARG A 156 -17.79 -6.71 -18.45
CA ARG A 156 -18.94 -6.09 -17.79
C ARG A 156 -18.62 -5.61 -16.38
N ILE A 157 -17.79 -6.32 -15.62
CA ILE A 157 -17.35 -5.88 -14.29
C ILE A 157 -16.55 -4.59 -14.40
N GLU A 158 -15.63 -4.50 -15.35
CA GLU A 158 -14.86 -3.28 -15.60
C GLU A 158 -15.75 -2.11 -15.99
N GLU A 159 -16.69 -2.29 -16.92
CA GLU A 159 -17.65 -1.24 -17.30
C GLU A 159 -18.49 -0.75 -16.12
N LEU A 160 -18.97 -1.67 -15.27
CA LEU A 160 -19.75 -1.33 -14.08
C LEU A 160 -18.93 -0.54 -13.06
N MET A 161 -17.64 -0.83 -12.93
CA MET A 161 -16.73 -0.07 -12.08
C MET A 161 -16.38 1.29 -12.68
N ALA A 162 -16.15 1.36 -14.00
CA ALA A 162 -15.96 2.60 -14.75
C ALA A 162 -17.14 3.56 -14.59
N ALA A 163 -18.36 3.06 -14.69
CA ALA A 163 -19.58 3.84 -14.45
C ALA A 163 -19.69 4.39 -13.01
N ARG A 164 -18.90 3.87 -12.07
CA ARG A 164 -18.80 4.33 -10.68
C ARG A 164 -17.53 5.14 -10.40
N GLY A 165 -16.84 5.60 -11.45
CA GLY A 165 -15.62 6.39 -11.35
C GLY A 165 -14.39 5.60 -10.88
N ALA A 166 -14.43 4.27 -10.97
CA ALA A 166 -13.29 3.41 -10.70
C ALA A 166 -12.67 2.92 -12.01
N TRP A 167 -11.38 2.63 -11.99
CA TRP A 167 -10.63 2.12 -13.14
C TRP A 167 -9.78 0.93 -12.71
N LEU A 168 -9.39 0.11 -13.67
CA LEU A 168 -8.41 -0.95 -13.49
C LEU A 168 -7.06 -0.49 -14.06
N VAL A 169 -5.97 -0.91 -13.44
CA VAL A 169 -4.61 -0.82 -13.99
C VAL A 169 -3.93 -2.18 -13.83
N THR A 170 -3.18 -2.61 -14.84
CA THR A 170 -2.47 -3.88 -14.86
C THR A 170 -0.97 -3.66 -15.09
N PRO A 171 -0.10 -4.66 -14.87
CA PRO A 171 1.34 -4.54 -15.15
C PRO A 171 1.69 -4.14 -16.58
N GLU A 172 0.78 -4.40 -17.53
CA GLU A 172 0.92 -4.05 -18.94
C GLU A 172 0.60 -2.56 -19.23
N ASP A 173 -0.02 -1.85 -18.28
CA ASP A 173 -0.35 -0.43 -18.40
C ASP A 173 0.85 0.48 -18.05
N PRO A 174 1.06 1.62 -18.75
CA PRO A 174 2.19 2.51 -18.51
C PRO A 174 2.17 3.20 -17.14
N GLU A 175 1.01 3.30 -16.49
CA GLU A 175 0.88 3.86 -15.14
C GLU A 175 1.20 2.86 -14.01
N TRP A 176 1.53 1.61 -14.34
CA TRP A 176 1.86 0.59 -13.35
C TRP A 176 3.09 0.99 -12.53
N PRO A 177 3.02 0.97 -11.18
CA PRO A 177 4.16 1.33 -10.35
C PRO A 177 5.30 0.31 -10.46
N VAL A 178 6.44 0.78 -10.96
CA VAL A 178 7.68 -0.03 -11.04
C VAL A 178 8.11 -0.56 -9.67
N ALA A 179 7.80 0.17 -8.59
CA ALA A 179 8.15 -0.19 -7.21
C ALA A 179 7.44 -1.45 -6.70
N PHE A 180 6.35 -1.89 -7.35
CA PHE A 180 5.82 -3.22 -7.03
C PHE A 180 6.78 -4.34 -7.45
N GLY A 181 7.73 -4.06 -8.35
CA GLY A 181 8.87 -4.92 -8.68
C GLY A 181 9.47 -5.62 -7.45
N ASP A 182 9.71 -4.84 -6.40
CA ASP A 182 10.40 -5.26 -5.17
C ASP A 182 9.62 -6.30 -4.36
N LEU A 183 8.32 -6.48 -4.63
CA LEU A 183 7.50 -7.53 -4.02
C LEU A 183 7.74 -8.92 -4.63
N GLY A 184 8.43 -9.02 -5.77
CA GLY A 184 8.68 -10.29 -6.47
C GLY A 184 7.39 -11.11 -6.69
N ALA A 185 7.39 -12.38 -6.27
CA ALA A 185 6.22 -13.27 -6.38
C ALA A 185 4.98 -12.82 -5.58
N GLN A 186 5.10 -11.77 -4.75
CA GLN A 186 4.00 -11.19 -3.99
C GLN A 186 3.36 -9.96 -4.67
N GLN A 187 3.78 -9.65 -5.89
CA GLN A 187 3.22 -8.58 -6.71
C GLN A 187 1.70 -8.70 -6.89
N PRO A 188 0.96 -7.57 -6.89
CA PRO A 188 -0.45 -7.59 -7.21
C PRO A 188 -0.66 -7.97 -8.69
N LEU A 189 -1.67 -8.79 -8.96
CA LEU A 189 -2.01 -9.19 -10.33
C LEU A 189 -2.49 -8.01 -11.18
N ALA A 190 -3.24 -7.11 -10.55
CA ALA A 190 -3.69 -5.82 -11.08
C ALA A 190 -4.26 -5.00 -9.90
N LEU A 191 -4.60 -3.74 -10.13
CA LEU A 191 -5.20 -2.85 -9.11
C LEU A 191 -6.46 -2.19 -9.64
N TRP A 192 -7.50 -2.16 -8.80
CA TRP A 192 -8.63 -1.25 -8.96
C TRP A 192 -8.33 0.07 -8.25
N GLY A 193 -8.68 1.18 -8.89
CA GLY A 193 -8.42 2.53 -8.39
C GLY A 193 -9.59 3.48 -8.55
N ARG A 194 -9.60 4.56 -7.75
CA ARG A 194 -10.41 5.77 -7.96
C ARG A 194 -9.52 7.00 -7.79
N GLY A 195 -9.86 8.06 -8.52
CA GLY A 195 -9.08 9.30 -8.62
C GLY A 195 -8.28 9.37 -9.92
N ASP A 196 -7.33 10.30 -9.99
CA ASP A 196 -6.53 10.52 -11.20
C ASP A 196 -5.44 9.46 -11.36
N ARG A 197 -5.67 8.50 -12.26
CA ARG A 197 -4.79 7.36 -12.55
C ARG A 197 -3.36 7.78 -12.89
N THR A 198 -3.15 8.95 -13.47
CA THR A 198 -1.80 9.43 -13.85
C THR A 198 -0.88 9.64 -12.64
N GLY A 199 -1.46 9.83 -11.46
CA GLY A 199 -0.74 9.96 -10.20
C GLY A 199 -0.09 8.66 -9.70
N LEU A 200 -0.43 7.51 -10.29
CA LEU A 200 0.00 6.20 -9.81
C LEU A 200 1.47 5.90 -10.14
N SER A 201 1.97 6.33 -11.29
CA SER A 201 3.35 6.11 -11.73
C SER A 201 4.38 7.04 -11.07
N LYS A 202 3.97 7.81 -10.06
CA LYS A 202 4.88 8.68 -9.31
C LYS A 202 5.96 7.85 -8.60
N PRO A 203 7.23 8.25 -8.65
CA PRO A 203 8.32 7.49 -8.03
C PRO A 203 8.11 7.28 -6.53
N ALA A 204 8.46 6.08 -6.02
CA ALA A 204 8.35 5.74 -4.60
C ALA A 204 9.15 6.71 -3.70
N ARG A 205 10.29 7.24 -4.17
CA ARG A 205 11.09 8.29 -3.48
C ARG A 205 10.31 9.55 -3.11
N GLU A 206 9.19 9.80 -3.76
CA GLU A 206 8.34 10.96 -3.50
C GLU A 206 7.18 10.63 -2.53
N ASN A 207 7.11 9.41 -1.99
CA ASN A 207 6.00 8.96 -1.16
C ASN A 207 6.44 8.47 0.21
N VAL A 208 5.78 8.94 1.26
CA VAL A 208 6.03 8.49 2.64
C VAL A 208 4.78 7.78 3.17
N ALA A 209 4.95 6.57 3.70
CA ALA A 209 3.87 5.89 4.39
C ALA A 209 3.80 6.33 5.85
N ILE A 210 2.61 6.68 6.32
CA ILE A 210 2.35 7.00 7.73
C ILE A 210 1.29 6.03 8.23
N VAL A 211 1.67 5.15 9.16
CA VAL A 211 0.83 4.06 9.65
C VAL A 211 0.82 3.98 11.17
N GLY A 212 -0.22 3.41 11.75
CA GLY A 212 -0.24 3.16 13.19
C GLY A 212 -1.52 2.57 13.77
N CYS A 213 -1.72 2.80 15.07
CA CYS A 213 -2.83 2.29 15.85
C CYS A 213 -4.18 2.80 15.35
N ARG A 214 -5.17 1.90 15.30
CA ARG A 214 -6.57 2.23 14.99
C ARG A 214 -7.26 2.97 16.13
N ASP A 215 -6.85 2.67 17.36
CA ASP A 215 -7.24 3.36 18.59
C ASP A 215 -6.08 4.23 19.08
N SER A 216 -5.71 5.18 18.22
CA SER A 216 -4.64 6.14 18.51
C SER A 216 -4.98 7.06 19.67
N THR A 217 -3.94 7.50 20.38
CA THR A 217 -4.08 8.52 21.40
C THR A 217 -4.26 9.91 20.76
N PRO A 218 -4.68 10.94 21.52
CA PRO A 218 -4.65 12.33 21.05
C PRO A 218 -3.24 12.77 20.65
N TYR A 219 -2.21 12.27 21.36
CA TYR A 219 -0.81 12.47 21.01
C TYR A 219 -0.50 11.88 19.63
N GLY A 220 -0.76 10.59 19.42
CA GLY A 220 -0.48 9.92 18.14
C GLY A 220 -1.22 10.57 16.97
N THR A 221 -2.49 10.93 17.17
CA THR A 221 -3.31 11.63 16.16
C THR A 221 -2.71 12.99 15.78
N SER A 222 -2.25 13.76 16.78
CA SER A 222 -1.62 15.08 16.56
C SER A 222 -0.27 14.96 15.85
N VAL A 223 0.54 13.97 16.22
CA VAL A 223 1.83 13.72 15.57
C VAL A 223 1.63 13.26 14.12
N ALA A 224 0.70 12.34 13.88
CA ALA A 224 0.40 11.86 12.53
C ALA A 224 -0.08 13.00 11.62
N ALA A 225 -0.99 13.83 12.10
CA ALA A 225 -1.48 14.99 11.36
C ALA A 225 -0.35 15.98 11.06
N ARG A 226 0.49 16.31 12.05
CA ARG A 226 1.63 17.20 11.86
C ARG A 226 2.62 16.66 10.83
N LEU A 227 3.08 15.41 11.00
CA LEU A 227 4.04 14.79 10.08
C LEU A 227 3.48 14.74 8.65
N ALA A 228 2.25 14.29 8.48
CA ALA A 228 1.61 14.18 7.17
C ALA A 228 1.41 15.55 6.51
N GLY A 229 0.93 16.55 7.26
CA GLY A 229 0.73 17.90 6.76
C GLY A 229 2.05 18.56 6.35
N ASP A 230 3.07 18.49 7.21
CA ASP A 230 4.39 19.06 6.95
C ASP A 230 5.08 18.40 5.73
N LEU A 231 4.98 17.07 5.59
CA LEU A 231 5.52 16.34 4.43
C LEU A 231 4.73 16.65 3.15
N ALA A 232 3.41 16.72 3.23
CA ALA A 232 2.56 17.04 2.09
C ALA A 232 2.80 18.48 1.58
N ALA A 233 3.01 19.44 2.48
CA ALA A 233 3.37 20.81 2.15
C ALA A 233 4.76 20.92 1.48
N GLN A 234 5.65 19.95 1.75
CA GLN A 234 6.95 19.82 1.09
C GLN A 234 6.90 19.07 -0.25
N GLY A 235 5.71 18.61 -0.67
CA GLY A 235 5.51 17.94 -1.96
C GLY A 235 5.60 16.41 -1.92
N TYR A 236 5.67 15.79 -0.74
CA TYR A 236 5.60 14.34 -0.59
C TYR A 236 4.15 13.85 -0.65
N GLY A 237 3.93 12.68 -1.25
CA GLY A 237 2.67 11.98 -1.24
C GLY A 237 2.56 11.14 0.03
N VAL A 238 1.43 11.20 0.74
CA VAL A 238 1.23 10.40 1.96
C VAL A 238 0.50 9.11 1.62
N LEU A 239 1.07 7.96 2.00
CA LEU A 239 0.47 6.65 1.79
C LEU A 239 -0.07 6.10 3.11
N SER A 240 -1.29 5.57 3.11
CA SER A 240 -1.81 4.87 4.29
C SER A 240 -2.97 3.94 3.94
N GLY A 241 -3.55 3.33 4.98
CA GLY A 241 -4.53 2.28 4.84
C GLY A 241 -5.99 2.68 5.04
N ALA A 242 -6.28 3.98 5.18
CA ALA A 242 -7.60 4.53 5.52
C ALA A 242 -8.29 3.87 6.73
N ALA A 243 -7.53 3.26 7.65
CA ALA A 243 -8.09 2.77 8.90
C ALA A 243 -8.47 3.94 9.84
N PHE A 244 -9.15 3.63 10.93
CA PHE A 244 -9.32 4.60 12.03
C PHE A 244 -7.96 5.01 12.62
N GLY A 245 -7.96 6.09 13.39
CA GLY A 245 -6.80 6.54 14.15
C GLY A 245 -5.75 7.21 13.25
N ILE A 246 -4.51 6.70 13.32
CA ILE A 246 -3.33 7.30 12.65
C ILE A 246 -3.55 7.48 11.14
N ASP A 247 -4.02 6.44 10.44
CA ASP A 247 -4.21 6.48 8.99
C ASP A 247 -5.15 7.62 8.57
N ALA A 248 -6.31 7.74 9.23
CA ALA A 248 -7.29 8.79 8.95
C ALA A 248 -6.77 10.20 9.29
N ALA A 249 -5.95 10.35 10.33
CA ALA A 249 -5.33 11.63 10.68
C ALA A 249 -4.31 12.05 9.62
N ALA A 250 -3.48 11.11 9.15
CA ALA A 250 -2.49 11.34 8.11
C ALA A 250 -3.14 11.75 6.78
N HIS A 251 -4.18 11.02 6.34
CA HIS A 251 -4.90 11.35 5.11
C HIS A 251 -5.52 12.75 5.15
N ARG A 252 -6.23 13.11 6.22
CA ARG A 252 -6.86 14.44 6.34
C ARG A 252 -5.83 15.56 6.27
N ALA A 253 -4.75 15.46 7.06
CA ALA A 253 -3.72 16.50 7.05
C ALA A 253 -3.00 16.61 5.70
N ALA A 254 -2.82 15.50 4.98
CA ALA A 254 -2.27 15.50 3.63
C ALA A 254 -3.22 16.17 2.62
N LEU A 255 -4.53 15.90 2.70
CA LEU A 255 -5.54 16.57 1.86
C LEU A 255 -5.54 18.09 2.08
N ASP A 256 -5.41 18.52 3.34
CA ASP A 256 -5.46 19.94 3.71
C ASP A 256 -4.19 20.72 3.29
N SER A 257 -3.03 20.06 3.32
CA SER A 257 -1.73 20.74 3.19
C SER A 257 -0.98 20.47 1.88
N SER A 258 -1.42 19.50 1.06
CA SER A 258 -0.63 19.08 -0.10
C SER A 258 -0.56 20.14 -1.18
N VAL A 259 0.64 20.33 -1.72
CA VAL A 259 0.92 21.17 -2.90
C VAL A 259 1.00 20.36 -4.20
N ARG A 260 0.68 19.06 -4.15
CA ARG A 260 0.86 18.07 -5.22
C ARG A 260 -0.39 17.20 -5.38
N ARG A 261 -0.53 16.59 -6.56
CA ARG A 261 -1.43 15.44 -6.79
C ARG A 261 -0.63 14.19 -7.19
N PRO A 262 -1.00 12.98 -6.70
CA PRO A 262 -2.01 12.75 -5.67
C PRO A 262 -1.51 13.27 -4.31
N SER A 263 -2.40 13.92 -3.56
CA SER A 263 -2.08 14.42 -2.21
C SER A 263 -1.82 13.28 -1.23
N THR A 264 -2.61 12.22 -1.36
CA THR A 264 -2.51 11.02 -0.55
C THR A 264 -3.04 9.79 -1.30
N VAL A 265 -2.58 8.60 -0.91
CA VAL A 265 -3.04 7.33 -1.49
C VAL A 265 -3.51 6.40 -0.36
N ALA A 266 -4.77 6.00 -0.44
CA ALA A 266 -5.39 5.03 0.47
C ALA A 266 -5.47 3.66 -0.19
N PHE A 267 -4.93 2.63 0.47
CA PHE A 267 -5.10 1.25 0.03
C PHE A 267 -6.22 0.55 0.79
N LEU A 268 -7.15 -0.15 0.14
CA LEU A 268 -8.26 -0.86 0.78
C LEU A 268 -8.01 -2.37 0.87
N ALA A 269 -8.55 -2.99 1.92
CA ALA A 269 -8.55 -4.45 2.12
C ALA A 269 -9.89 -5.11 1.69
N CYS A 270 -10.68 -4.42 0.88
CA CYS A 270 -11.95 -4.85 0.31
C CYS A 270 -12.07 -4.35 -1.13
N GLY A 271 -13.08 -4.83 -1.86
CA GLY A 271 -13.33 -4.37 -3.23
C GLY A 271 -13.51 -2.86 -3.32
N ILE A 272 -13.16 -2.29 -4.49
CA ILE A 272 -13.17 -0.84 -4.75
C ILE A 272 -14.57 -0.22 -4.66
N ASP A 273 -15.61 -1.04 -4.75
CA ASP A 273 -17.02 -0.69 -4.64
C ASP A 273 -17.53 -0.58 -3.20
N ARG A 274 -16.67 -0.82 -2.19
CA ARG A 274 -17.02 -0.76 -0.78
C ARG A 274 -16.14 0.24 -0.02
N SER A 275 -16.77 1.16 0.70
CA SER A 275 -16.08 2.02 1.67
C SER A 275 -15.88 1.27 2.99
N TYR A 276 -14.62 1.02 3.36
CA TYR A 276 -14.28 0.46 4.66
C TYR A 276 -13.14 1.24 5.34
N PRO A 277 -13.30 1.64 6.63
CA PRO A 277 -14.52 1.51 7.42
C PRO A 277 -15.64 2.41 6.85
N ARG A 278 -16.91 2.01 7.00
CA ARG A 278 -18.04 2.77 6.45
C ARG A 278 -18.10 4.21 6.98
N ALA A 279 -17.63 4.43 8.21
CA ALA A 279 -17.51 5.75 8.83
C ALA A 279 -16.49 6.68 8.14
N HIS A 280 -15.67 6.17 7.22
CA HIS A 280 -14.72 6.94 6.41
C HIS A 280 -15.15 6.99 4.94
N ALA A 281 -16.43 6.73 4.62
CA ALA A 281 -16.94 6.86 3.26
C ALA A 281 -16.69 8.26 2.68
N GLU A 282 -16.92 9.31 3.48
CA GLU A 282 -16.69 10.69 3.06
C GLU A 282 -15.21 11.00 2.87
N LEU A 283 -14.35 10.58 3.82
CA LEU A 283 -12.90 10.71 3.68
C LEU A 283 -12.39 10.00 2.42
N LEU A 284 -12.87 8.79 2.12
CA LEU A 284 -12.48 8.06 0.92
C LEU A 284 -12.95 8.76 -0.37
N ARG A 285 -14.10 9.45 -0.34
CA ARG A 285 -14.57 10.29 -1.43
C ARG A 285 -13.62 11.47 -1.65
N GLU A 286 -13.29 12.20 -0.59
CA GLU A 286 -12.33 13.33 -0.63
C GLU A 286 -10.95 12.88 -1.13
N ILE A 287 -10.46 11.71 -0.68
CA ILE A 287 -9.22 11.11 -1.18
C ILE A 287 -9.34 10.82 -2.68
N SER A 288 -10.46 10.29 -3.18
CA SER A 288 -10.61 10.03 -4.61
C SER A 288 -10.66 11.30 -5.48
N GLU A 289 -10.94 12.48 -4.90
CA GLU A 289 -11.02 13.74 -5.64
C GLU A 289 -9.66 14.45 -5.80
N SER A 290 -8.71 14.18 -4.91
CA SER A 290 -7.39 14.85 -4.91
C SER A 290 -6.19 13.93 -4.72
N GLY A 291 -6.45 12.68 -4.41
CA GLY A 291 -5.50 11.61 -4.22
C GLY A 291 -5.93 10.36 -4.99
N LEU A 292 -5.63 9.19 -4.42
CA LEU A 292 -5.97 7.90 -4.99
C LEU A 292 -6.53 6.95 -3.93
N VAL A 293 -7.54 6.18 -4.30
CA VAL A 293 -8.01 5.03 -3.50
C VAL A 293 -7.76 3.77 -4.32
N LEU A 294 -6.96 2.84 -3.80
CA LEU A 294 -6.48 1.66 -4.53
C LEU A 294 -6.84 0.36 -3.80
N THR A 295 -7.02 -0.73 -4.54
CA THR A 295 -7.10 -2.08 -3.97
C THR A 295 -6.73 -3.14 -4.98
N GLU A 296 -6.10 -4.22 -4.51
CA GLU A 296 -5.87 -5.45 -5.27
C GLU A 296 -7.02 -6.46 -5.12
N ILE A 297 -8.02 -6.13 -4.30
CA ILE A 297 -9.15 -7.02 -4.02
C ILE A 297 -10.22 -6.80 -5.09
N ALA A 298 -10.72 -7.90 -5.67
CA ALA A 298 -11.77 -7.85 -6.68
C ALA A 298 -13.04 -7.12 -6.18
N PRO A 299 -13.82 -6.46 -7.08
CA PRO A 299 -15.08 -5.83 -6.72
C PRO A 299 -16.06 -6.80 -6.04
N GLY A 300 -16.87 -6.29 -5.11
CA GLY A 300 -17.86 -7.06 -4.35
C GLY A 300 -17.32 -7.75 -3.10
N CYS A 301 -15.99 -7.96 -3.00
CA CYS A 301 -15.35 -8.63 -1.87
C CYS A 301 -15.39 -7.83 -0.57
N SER A 302 -15.72 -8.52 0.53
CA SER A 302 -15.78 -7.93 1.87
C SER A 302 -14.39 -7.81 2.53
N PRO A 303 -14.20 -6.87 3.47
CA PRO A 303 -12.99 -6.77 4.25
C PRO A 303 -12.82 -7.97 5.19
N MET A 304 -11.63 -8.56 5.21
CA MET A 304 -11.27 -9.67 6.11
C MET A 304 -9.93 -9.40 6.79
N ARG A 305 -9.73 -9.94 8.00
CA ARG A 305 -8.54 -9.64 8.82
C ARG A 305 -7.23 -9.91 8.09
N HIS A 306 -7.13 -11.05 7.39
CA HIS A 306 -5.93 -11.42 6.64
C HIS A 306 -5.65 -10.46 5.47
N ARG A 307 -6.68 -9.94 4.79
CA ARG A 307 -6.53 -8.98 3.68
C ARG A 307 -5.94 -7.64 4.14
N PHE A 308 -6.14 -7.23 5.40
CA PHE A 308 -5.45 -6.04 5.93
C PHE A 308 -3.94 -6.25 6.01
N LEU A 309 -3.49 -7.43 6.43
CA LEU A 309 -2.06 -7.76 6.48
C LEU A 309 -1.50 -7.87 5.07
N GLN A 310 -2.22 -8.53 4.16
CA GLN A 310 -1.78 -8.66 2.78
C GLN A 310 -1.61 -7.30 2.11
N ARG A 311 -2.62 -6.42 2.22
CA ARG A 311 -2.63 -5.07 1.66
C ARG A 311 -1.44 -4.22 2.13
N ASN A 312 -0.98 -4.39 3.36
CA ASN A 312 0.08 -3.56 3.94
C ASN A 312 1.40 -3.60 3.15
N ARG A 313 1.72 -4.70 2.46
CA ARG A 313 2.91 -4.76 1.61
C ARG A 313 2.86 -3.77 0.45
N LEU A 314 1.66 -3.46 -0.07
CA LEU A 314 1.50 -2.49 -1.17
C LEU A 314 1.80 -1.07 -0.69
N ILE A 315 1.41 -0.75 0.55
CA ILE A 315 1.75 0.52 1.21
C ILE A 315 3.27 0.63 1.35
N ALA A 316 3.92 -0.43 1.85
CA ALA A 316 5.35 -0.46 2.01
C ALA A 316 6.09 -0.32 0.67
N ALA A 317 5.63 -1.03 -0.37
CA ALA A 317 6.29 -1.05 -1.68
C ALA A 317 6.25 0.32 -2.38
N LEU A 318 5.15 1.08 -2.26
CA LEU A 318 5.07 2.41 -2.86
C LEU A 318 5.75 3.51 -2.04
N ALA A 319 6.17 3.23 -0.80
CA ALA A 319 6.77 4.21 0.10
C ALA A 319 8.30 4.10 0.07
N CYS A 320 9.00 5.23 0.01
CA CYS A 320 10.45 5.21 0.27
C CYS A 320 10.78 5.12 1.76
N ILE A 321 9.91 5.67 2.61
CA ILE A 321 10.02 5.60 4.07
C ILE A 321 8.69 5.17 4.65
N VAL A 322 8.71 4.23 5.59
CA VAL A 322 7.56 3.89 6.42
C VAL A 322 7.73 4.45 7.83
N VAL A 323 6.86 5.37 8.21
CA VAL A 323 6.81 5.98 9.56
C VAL A 323 5.70 5.33 10.38
N VAL A 324 6.07 4.70 11.49
CA VAL A 324 5.15 4.13 12.47
C VAL A 324 4.93 5.12 13.62
N VAL A 325 3.74 5.72 13.70
CA VAL A 325 3.46 6.79 14.69
C VAL A 325 3.09 6.21 16.07
N GLU A 326 2.17 5.25 16.09
CA GLU A 326 1.83 4.49 17.29
C GLU A 326 1.60 3.03 16.89
N ALA A 327 2.13 2.11 17.67
CA ALA A 327 1.91 0.69 17.51
C ALA A 327 1.84 0.02 18.88
N ARG A 328 0.78 -0.74 19.13
CA ARG A 328 0.76 -1.74 20.21
C ARG A 328 1.74 -2.88 19.91
N TRP A 329 2.03 -3.69 20.93
CA TRP A 329 2.92 -4.85 20.83
C TRP A 329 2.61 -5.79 19.65
N ARG A 330 1.33 -5.97 19.32
CA ARG A 330 0.86 -6.79 18.17
C ARG A 330 0.05 -5.96 17.18
N SER A 331 0.56 -4.79 16.81
CA SER A 331 -0.11 -3.91 15.85
C SER A 331 0.11 -4.36 14.42
N GLY A 332 -0.92 -4.25 13.57
CA GLY A 332 -0.79 -4.45 12.13
C GLY A 332 0.12 -3.42 11.44
N ALA A 333 0.37 -2.26 12.06
CA ALA A 333 1.33 -1.29 11.53
C ALA A 333 2.77 -1.82 11.51
N LEU A 334 3.12 -2.72 12.46
CA LEU A 334 4.43 -3.37 12.49
C LEU A 334 4.62 -4.32 11.30
N ASN A 335 3.53 -4.90 10.77
CA ASN A 335 3.58 -5.69 9.55
C ASN A 335 4.00 -4.83 8.34
N THR A 336 3.51 -3.59 8.24
CA THR A 336 3.94 -2.66 7.18
C THR A 336 5.42 -2.34 7.31
N ALA A 337 5.90 -2.08 8.53
CA ALA A 337 7.31 -1.82 8.80
C ALA A 337 8.20 -3.01 8.44
N HIS A 338 7.80 -4.24 8.78
CA HIS A 338 8.59 -5.42 8.40
C HIS A 338 8.66 -5.62 6.88
N HIS A 339 7.55 -5.45 6.15
CA HIS A 339 7.61 -5.50 4.68
C HIS A 339 8.57 -4.46 4.11
N ALA A 340 8.58 -3.24 4.65
CA ALA A 340 9.52 -2.21 4.23
C ALA A 340 10.97 -2.63 4.48
N LEU A 341 11.28 -3.16 5.68
CA LEU A 341 12.61 -3.68 6.00
C LEU A 341 13.03 -4.84 5.07
N ASP A 342 12.11 -5.76 4.76
CA ASP A 342 12.37 -6.90 3.87
C ASP A 342 12.74 -6.44 2.44
N MET A 343 12.16 -5.32 1.99
CA MET A 343 12.49 -4.67 0.71
C MET A 343 13.70 -3.72 0.80
N GLY A 344 14.31 -3.56 1.98
CA GLY A 344 15.42 -2.64 2.20
C GLY A 344 15.02 -1.15 2.26
N HIS A 345 13.75 -0.85 2.46
CA HIS A 345 13.27 0.52 2.64
C HIS A 345 13.57 1.03 4.05
N GLU A 346 13.73 2.33 4.17
CA GLU A 346 13.95 2.98 5.46
C GLU A 346 12.67 2.93 6.31
N VAL A 347 12.84 2.63 7.59
CA VAL A 347 11.75 2.58 8.56
C VAL A 347 12.04 3.54 9.70
N ALA A 348 11.02 4.28 10.08
CA ALA A 348 11.09 5.21 11.19
C ALA A 348 9.95 4.99 12.17
N ALA A 349 10.18 5.34 13.43
CA ALA A 349 9.20 5.23 14.50
C ALA A 349 9.15 6.52 15.32
N VAL A 350 7.94 6.94 15.67
CA VAL A 350 7.74 8.06 16.59
C VAL A 350 7.95 7.56 18.03
N PRO A 351 8.75 8.25 18.85
CA PRO A 351 8.91 7.89 20.25
C PRO A 351 7.64 8.26 21.02
N GLY A 352 7.25 7.42 21.98
CA GLY A 352 6.10 7.70 22.84
C GLY A 352 6.37 7.36 24.30
N SER A 353 5.40 7.66 25.16
CA SER A 353 5.49 7.36 26.60
C SER A 353 5.68 5.86 26.84
N VAL A 354 6.65 5.49 27.68
CA VAL A 354 6.85 4.09 28.12
C VAL A 354 5.69 3.53 28.95
N PHE A 355 4.81 4.41 29.44
CA PHE A 355 3.56 4.03 30.12
C PHE A 355 2.39 3.82 29.14
N SER A 356 2.56 4.18 27.86
CA SER A 356 1.52 4.02 26.85
C SER A 356 1.64 2.65 26.17
N ALA A 357 0.60 1.83 26.30
CA ALA A 357 0.50 0.57 25.58
C ALA A 357 0.48 0.77 24.04
N GLN A 358 0.07 1.95 23.57
CA GLN A 358 0.05 2.32 22.14
C GLN A 358 1.46 2.62 21.60
N SER A 359 2.47 2.77 22.45
CA SER A 359 3.86 3.05 22.03
C SER A 359 4.78 1.83 22.12
N ALA A 360 4.35 0.76 22.80
CA ALA A 360 5.18 -0.42 23.06
C ALA A 360 5.74 -1.09 21.79
N GLY A 361 4.97 -1.10 20.70
CA GLY A 361 5.39 -1.62 19.39
C GLY A 361 6.40 -0.70 18.70
N CYS A 362 6.28 0.63 18.83
CA CYS A 362 7.28 1.57 18.33
C CYS A 362 8.61 1.39 19.08
N HIS A 363 8.57 1.26 20.41
CA HIS A 363 9.77 1.00 21.21
C HIS A 363 10.45 -0.30 20.81
N ARG A 364 9.66 -1.35 20.57
CA ARG A 364 10.18 -2.63 20.10
C ARG A 364 10.81 -2.51 18.71
N LEU A 365 10.14 -1.83 17.79
CA LEU A 365 10.66 -1.60 16.43
C LEU A 365 12.03 -0.89 16.48
N ILE A 366 12.16 0.15 17.32
CA ILE A 366 13.42 0.87 17.55
C ILE A 366 14.50 -0.04 18.14
N ALA A 367 14.14 -0.93 19.06
CA ALA A 367 15.09 -1.79 19.76
C ALA A 367 15.57 -2.98 18.91
N GLU A 368 14.71 -3.54 18.05
CA GLU A 368 14.94 -4.83 17.39
C GLU A 368 15.30 -4.71 15.90
N THR A 369 15.13 -3.54 15.30
CA THR A 369 15.32 -3.32 13.86
C THR A 369 16.17 -2.07 13.61
N PRO A 370 16.74 -1.87 12.42
CA PRO A 370 17.52 -0.66 12.09
C PRO A 370 16.65 0.61 11.95
N SER A 371 15.43 0.63 12.50
CA SER A 371 14.53 1.77 12.40
C SER A 371 15.06 3.00 13.15
N ARG A 372 14.77 4.20 12.62
CA ARG A 372 15.20 5.47 13.21
C ARG A 372 14.09 6.15 14.01
N ILE A 373 14.47 6.88 15.05
CA ILE A 373 13.54 7.72 15.80
C ILE A 373 13.28 8.99 14.99
N VAL A 374 12.01 9.35 14.79
CA VAL A 374 11.61 10.60 14.15
C VAL A 374 10.61 11.37 15.03
N THR A 375 10.77 12.69 15.05
CA THR A 375 9.95 13.62 15.84
C THR A 375 9.39 14.77 15.01
N SER A 376 9.88 14.93 13.78
CA SER A 376 9.47 15.97 12.84
C SER A 376 9.54 15.47 11.39
N ALA A 377 8.89 16.17 10.47
CA ALA A 377 9.00 15.87 9.03
C ALA A 377 10.45 16.01 8.52
N ARG A 378 11.23 16.91 9.12
CA ARG A 378 12.65 17.07 8.80
C ARG A 378 13.44 15.79 9.11
N ASP A 379 13.19 15.17 10.25
CA ASP A 379 13.86 13.92 10.62
C ASP A 379 13.56 12.82 9.60
N VAL A 380 12.38 12.84 8.96
CA VAL A 380 11.99 11.92 7.90
C VAL A 380 12.73 12.25 6.60
N THR A 381 12.76 13.51 6.17
CA THR A 381 13.44 13.91 4.94
C THR A 381 14.96 13.73 5.03
N ASP A 382 15.55 13.91 6.21
CA ASP A 382 16.98 13.68 6.46
C ASP A 382 17.37 12.20 6.24
N LEU A 383 16.41 11.25 6.25
CA LEU A 383 16.66 9.84 5.88
C LEU A 383 16.78 9.65 4.37
N LEU A 384 16.18 10.52 3.57
CA LEU A 384 16.23 10.47 2.10
C LEU A 384 17.54 11.03 1.55
N ASP A 385 18.13 11.98 2.27
CA ASP A 385 19.33 12.72 1.84
C ASP A 385 20.64 12.01 2.21
N VAL A 386 20.59 10.81 2.81
CA VAL A 386 21.79 10.01 3.05
C VAL A 386 22.23 9.40 1.71
N PRO A 387 23.40 9.77 1.16
CA PRO A 387 23.90 9.15 -0.06
C PRO A 387 24.05 7.65 0.21
N ALA A 388 23.61 6.82 -0.74
CA ALA A 388 24.02 5.42 -0.76
C ALA A 388 25.55 5.36 -0.59
N PRO A 389 26.08 4.48 0.28
CA PRO A 389 27.51 4.42 0.52
C PRO A 389 28.25 4.29 -0.82
N PRO A 390 29.33 5.05 -1.06
CA PRO A 390 30.04 5.02 -2.33
C PRO A 390 30.65 3.63 -2.52
N GLY A 391 30.03 2.80 -3.37
CA GLY A 391 30.46 1.41 -3.56
C GLY A 391 29.55 0.52 -4.40
N THR A 392 28.30 0.89 -4.68
CA THR A 392 27.47 0.17 -5.65
C THR A 392 27.56 0.87 -7.01
N PRO A 393 28.22 0.28 -8.02
CA PRO A 393 28.16 0.83 -9.37
C PRO A 393 26.72 0.79 -9.86
N ASP A 394 26.29 1.87 -10.52
CA ASP A 394 25.09 1.90 -11.36
C ASP A 394 25.18 0.76 -12.39
N GLY A 395 24.50 -0.34 -12.08
CA GLY A 395 24.46 -1.55 -12.90
C GLY A 395 23.34 -1.45 -13.91
N ALA A 396 23.57 -0.74 -15.01
CA ALA A 396 22.89 -1.05 -16.26
C ALA A 396 23.20 -2.52 -16.61
N GLY A 397 22.16 -3.36 -16.65
CA GLY A 397 22.13 -4.67 -17.30
C GLY A 397 23.32 -5.60 -17.02
N GLN A 398 23.24 -6.39 -15.97
CA GLN A 398 23.92 -7.69 -15.92
C GLN A 398 23.24 -8.62 -14.91
N SER A 399 22.65 -9.68 -15.44
CA SER A 399 22.01 -10.77 -14.71
C SER A 399 23.04 -11.48 -13.83
N HIS A 400 23.16 -11.06 -12.57
CA HIS A 400 23.92 -11.82 -11.58
C HIS A 400 23.04 -12.93 -11.00
N HIS A 401 23.12 -14.12 -11.60
CA HIS A 401 22.75 -15.39 -10.98
C HIS A 401 23.77 -15.75 -9.88
N GLY A 402 23.78 -14.97 -8.80
CA GLY A 402 24.55 -15.27 -7.60
C GLY A 402 23.69 -16.08 -6.63
N HIS A 403 24.14 -17.31 -6.33
CA HIS A 403 23.62 -18.22 -5.31
C HIS A 403 22.88 -17.49 -4.18
N ARG A 404 21.54 -17.53 -4.22
CA ARG A 404 20.72 -17.30 -3.04
C ARG A 404 21.02 -18.45 -2.09
N THR A 405 21.58 -18.13 -0.93
CA THR A 405 21.56 -19.05 0.21
C THR A 405 20.13 -19.56 0.34
N PRO A 406 19.90 -20.87 0.42
CA PRO A 406 18.56 -21.40 0.58
C PRO A 406 17.89 -20.64 1.72
N CYS A 407 16.68 -20.14 1.49
CA CYS A 407 15.75 -19.91 2.58
C CYS A 407 15.60 -21.24 3.30
N GLU A 408 16.48 -21.49 4.28
CA GLU A 408 16.18 -22.42 5.34
C GLU A 408 14.84 -21.98 5.87
N GLU A 409 13.90 -22.93 5.86
CA GLU A 409 12.55 -22.78 6.35
C GLU A 409 12.57 -22.19 7.77
N ARG A 410 12.61 -20.87 7.88
CA ARG A 410 11.79 -20.19 8.87
C ARG A 410 10.38 -20.35 8.34
N GLY A 411 9.79 -21.51 8.67
CA GLY A 411 8.35 -21.71 8.56
C GLY A 411 7.62 -20.49 9.12
N PRO A 412 6.37 -20.23 8.70
CA PRO A 412 5.64 -19.04 9.11
C PRO A 412 5.84 -18.87 10.60
N GLN A 413 6.62 -17.85 11.01
CA GLN A 413 6.80 -17.58 12.42
C GLN A 413 5.39 -17.41 12.92
N GLU A 414 4.98 -18.34 13.79
CA GLU A 414 3.71 -18.30 14.49
C GLU A 414 3.73 -17.03 15.34
N PHE A 415 3.50 -15.89 14.71
CA PHE A 415 2.77 -14.80 15.33
C PHE A 415 1.38 -15.39 15.55
N SER A 416 1.27 -16.19 16.61
CA SER A 416 0.00 -16.64 17.11
C SER A 416 -0.82 -15.38 17.30
N ASN A 417 -1.75 -15.17 16.38
CA ASN A 417 -2.92 -14.37 16.61
C ASN A 417 -3.75 -15.12 17.65
N SER A 418 -3.20 -15.26 18.86
CA SER A 418 -3.98 -15.58 20.03
C SER A 418 -4.84 -14.34 20.31
N SER A 419 -5.95 -14.25 19.60
CA SER A 419 -7.22 -13.94 20.26
C SER A 419 -7.32 -14.86 21.48
N MET A 420 -7.94 -14.41 22.57
CA MET A 420 -7.99 -15.09 23.88
C MET A 420 -8.34 -16.61 23.85
N MET A 421 -8.76 -17.18 22.71
CA MET A 421 -9.18 -18.57 22.53
C MET A 421 -8.18 -19.51 21.82
N GLY A 422 -7.04 -19.04 21.29
CA GLY A 422 -6.05 -19.94 20.66
C GLY A 422 -6.55 -20.68 19.41
N LEU A 423 -7.24 -19.96 18.51
CA LEU A 423 -7.77 -20.53 17.26
C LEU A 423 -6.67 -20.83 16.24
N THR A 424 -6.83 -21.88 15.44
CA THR A 424 -5.98 -22.18 14.28
C THR A 424 -6.19 -21.16 13.15
N GLN A 425 -5.28 -21.08 12.18
CA GLN A 425 -5.41 -20.17 11.04
C GLN A 425 -6.69 -20.41 10.24
N SER A 426 -7.03 -21.67 9.95
CA SER A 426 -8.26 -22.01 9.23
C SER A 426 -9.52 -21.62 10.02
N GLN A 427 -9.54 -21.85 11.33
CA GLN A 427 -10.65 -21.40 12.20
C GLN A 427 -10.80 -19.89 12.20
N GLN A 428 -9.69 -19.14 12.31
CA GLN A 428 -9.75 -17.68 12.31
C GLN A 428 -10.26 -17.14 10.96
N LEU A 429 -9.82 -17.71 9.83
CA LEU A 429 -10.31 -17.34 8.49
C LEU A 429 -11.81 -17.60 8.32
N VAL A 430 -12.28 -18.77 8.78
CA VAL A 430 -13.71 -19.11 8.75
C VAL A 430 -14.51 -18.19 9.68
N LEU A 431 -14.01 -17.91 10.88
CA LEU A 431 -14.66 -16.99 11.81
C LEU A 431 -14.79 -15.59 11.20
N ASP A 432 -13.74 -15.07 10.57
CA ASP A 432 -13.76 -13.76 9.92
C ASP A 432 -14.71 -13.72 8.70
N ALA A 433 -14.95 -14.85 8.05
CA ALA A 433 -15.88 -14.99 6.94
C ALA A 433 -17.35 -15.10 7.39
N LEU A 434 -17.62 -15.43 8.66
CA LEU A 434 -18.98 -15.64 9.15
C LEU A 434 -19.77 -14.32 9.23
N PRO A 435 -20.95 -14.22 8.59
CA PRO A 435 -21.81 -13.05 8.72
C PRO A 435 -22.44 -12.98 10.12
N VAL A 436 -22.56 -11.76 10.66
CA VAL A 436 -23.20 -11.53 11.98
C VAL A 436 -24.73 -11.56 11.90
N GLY A 437 -25.31 -11.06 10.81
CA GLY A 437 -26.75 -10.76 10.75
C GLY A 437 -27.65 -11.77 10.05
N HIS A 438 -27.09 -12.73 9.30
CA HIS A 438 -27.87 -13.70 8.51
C HIS A 438 -27.10 -15.02 8.38
N HIS A 439 -27.79 -16.12 8.04
CA HIS A 439 -27.14 -17.43 7.86
C HIS A 439 -26.74 -17.64 6.38
N VAL A 440 -25.58 -18.24 6.16
CA VAL A 440 -25.05 -18.56 4.82
C VAL A 440 -24.62 -20.03 4.71
N PRO A 441 -24.76 -20.66 3.53
CA PRO A 441 -24.30 -22.03 3.33
C PRO A 441 -22.76 -22.11 3.39
N ALA A 442 -22.21 -23.28 3.73
CA ALA A 442 -20.79 -23.48 3.93
C ALA A 442 -19.95 -23.22 2.66
N GLU A 443 -20.52 -23.49 1.48
CA GLU A 443 -19.90 -23.24 0.18
C GLU A 443 -19.62 -21.75 -0.02
N LYS A 444 -20.52 -20.87 0.44
CA LYS A 444 -20.31 -19.43 0.40
C LYS A 444 -19.19 -18.99 1.33
N LEU A 445 -19.01 -19.67 2.47
CA LEU A 445 -17.90 -19.42 3.38
C LEU A 445 -16.57 -19.90 2.81
N CYS A 446 -16.55 -20.99 2.03
CA CYS A 446 -15.36 -21.44 1.30
C CYS A 446 -14.84 -20.36 0.36
N ALA A 447 -15.74 -19.79 -0.46
CA ALA A 447 -15.41 -18.73 -1.40
C ALA A 447 -14.87 -17.46 -0.71
N VAL A 448 -15.47 -17.08 0.42
CA VAL A 448 -15.09 -15.88 1.18
C VAL A 448 -13.78 -16.11 1.94
N ALA A 449 -13.65 -17.22 2.69
CA ALA A 449 -12.47 -17.52 3.48
C ALA A 449 -11.25 -17.94 2.62
N GLY A 450 -11.48 -18.30 1.35
CA GLY A 450 -10.45 -18.84 0.46
C GLY A 450 -9.95 -20.21 0.91
N LEU A 451 -10.85 -21.06 1.41
CA LEU A 451 -10.52 -22.39 1.94
C LEU A 451 -11.35 -23.45 1.23
N GLY A 452 -10.81 -24.67 1.15
CA GLY A 452 -11.58 -25.81 0.62
C GLY A 452 -12.66 -26.26 1.63
N ILE A 453 -13.75 -26.87 1.13
CA ILE A 453 -14.84 -27.37 1.98
C ILE A 453 -14.37 -28.35 3.07
N ARG A 454 -13.32 -29.13 2.78
CA ARG A 454 -12.69 -30.06 3.74
C ARG A 454 -11.99 -29.37 4.90
N GLU A 455 -11.64 -28.09 4.77
CA GLU A 455 -11.05 -27.27 5.82
C GLU A 455 -12.13 -26.46 6.56
N VAL A 456 -13.15 -26.00 5.83
CA VAL A 456 -14.23 -25.16 6.37
C VAL A 456 -15.16 -25.95 7.29
N ILE A 457 -15.59 -27.16 6.92
CA ILE A 457 -16.55 -27.94 7.74
C ILE A 457 -15.99 -28.27 9.14
N PRO A 458 -14.76 -28.81 9.28
CA PRO A 458 -14.19 -29.07 10.61
C PRO A 458 -14.00 -27.78 11.42
N ALA A 459 -13.60 -26.68 10.77
CA ALA A 459 -13.45 -25.39 11.43
C ALA A 459 -14.78 -24.85 11.96
N LEU A 460 -15.87 -24.93 11.18
CA LEU A 460 -17.21 -24.51 11.60
C LEU A 460 -17.72 -25.32 12.80
N ALA A 461 -17.55 -26.64 12.78
CA ALA A 461 -17.95 -27.51 13.88
C ALA A 461 -17.23 -27.14 15.19
N GLN A 462 -15.93 -26.81 15.11
CA GLN A 462 -15.16 -26.38 16.28
C GLN A 462 -15.53 -24.98 16.75
N LEU A 463 -15.79 -24.04 15.82
CA LEU A 463 -16.26 -22.69 16.17
C LEU A 463 -17.65 -22.70 16.83
N GLU A 464 -18.54 -23.60 16.42
CA GLU A 464 -19.84 -23.81 17.09
C GLU A 464 -19.67 -24.41 18.48
N ALA A 465 -18.75 -25.37 18.65
CA ALA A 465 -18.40 -25.90 19.97
C ALA A 465 -17.84 -24.80 20.91
N TYR A 466 -17.12 -23.81 20.37
CA TYR A 466 -16.68 -22.63 21.11
C TYR A 466 -17.76 -21.55 21.30
N GLY A 467 -18.97 -21.76 20.77
CA GLY A 467 -20.07 -20.80 20.84
C GLY A 467 -19.87 -19.55 19.98
N LEU A 468 -18.92 -19.57 19.04
CA LEU A 468 -18.59 -18.46 18.14
C LEU A 468 -19.35 -18.53 16.80
N ALA A 469 -19.88 -19.70 16.47
CA ALA A 469 -20.73 -19.92 15.30
C ALA A 469 -22.06 -20.56 15.70
N GLU A 470 -23.09 -20.36 14.89
CA GLU A 470 -24.40 -21.00 15.05
C GLU A 470 -24.83 -21.57 13.70
N MET A 471 -25.25 -22.85 13.70
CA MET A 471 -25.86 -23.49 12.56
C MET A 471 -27.40 -23.50 12.66
N ARG A 472 -28.08 -23.15 11.56
CA ARG A 472 -29.51 -23.38 11.35
C ARG A 472 -29.75 -23.85 9.93
N GLU A 473 -30.49 -24.94 9.74
CA GLU A 473 -30.86 -25.48 8.42
C GLU A 473 -29.66 -25.60 7.46
N ASN A 474 -28.54 -26.15 7.95
CA ASN A 474 -27.28 -26.29 7.20
C ASN A 474 -26.66 -24.96 6.72
N ARG A 475 -26.99 -23.86 7.40
CA ARG A 475 -26.42 -22.54 7.16
C ARG A 475 -25.84 -21.98 8.45
N TRP A 476 -24.80 -21.17 8.32
CA TRP A 476 -23.95 -20.73 9.42
C TRP A 476 -23.96 -19.22 9.57
N ARG A 477 -23.90 -18.73 10.80
CA ARG A 477 -23.65 -17.32 11.13
C ARG A 477 -22.69 -17.19 12.30
N MET A 478 -22.10 -16.02 12.45
CA MET A 478 -21.30 -15.69 13.63
C MET A 478 -22.23 -15.49 14.82
N ARG A 479 -21.93 -16.17 15.93
CA ARG A 479 -22.54 -15.93 17.22
C ARG A 479 -21.61 -15.00 18.00
N ARG A 480 -22.06 -13.77 18.26
CA ARG A 480 -21.31 -12.88 19.15
C ARG A 480 -21.46 -13.41 20.59
N PRO A 481 -20.36 -13.48 21.36
CA PRO A 481 -20.44 -13.79 22.78
C PRO A 481 -21.26 -12.74 23.54
#